data_AF-A0A382DP21-F1
#
_entry.id   AF-A0A382DP21-F1
#
_cell.length_a   1.000
_cell.length_b   1.000
_cell.length_c   1.000
_cell.angle_alpha   90.00
_cell.angle_beta   90.00
_cell.angle_gamma   90.00
#
_symmetry.space_group_name_H-M   'P 1'
#
loop_
_entity.id
_entity.type
_entity.pdbx_description
1 polymer ?
#
loop_
_entity_poly.entity_id
_entity_poly.type
_entity_poly.pdbx_seq_one_letter_code
_entity_poly.pdbx_strand_id
1 'polypeptide(L)'
;VLYFADSLGSMDAVQTSRTIGVLRREWNGPLGIHTHDNMGRALVNSLQAMEDGVSWIDGTVAGMGRGPGNAKTEHLVIEVAERRHTPLDVAPLLSLVERWFRPLQLEYGWGTNAYYYLAGKFGIHPTYVQSMLTDARFAGEDVLAVLDFLRRSGGQRFSAEALETGRSFYDEKPS
;
A
#
# COMPACT_ATOMS: atom_id res chain seq x y z
N VAL A 1 22.41 -3.03 1.68
CA VAL A 1 21.36 -1.98 1.63
C VAL A 1 20.43 -2.22 2.80
N LEU A 2 20.06 -1.20 3.58
CA LEU A 2 19.04 -1.31 4.63
C LEU A 2 17.71 -0.81 4.08
N TYR A 3 16.65 -1.61 4.21
CA TYR A 3 15.31 -1.24 3.75
C TYR A 3 14.39 -0.89 4.92
N PHE A 4 13.52 0.10 4.70
CA PHE A 4 12.36 0.34 5.55
C PHE A 4 11.08 0.29 4.71
N ALA A 5 9.98 -0.11 5.34
CA ALA A 5 8.73 -0.36 4.64
C ALA A 5 7.55 0.39 5.29
N ASP A 6 6.75 1.06 4.47
CA ASP A 6 5.41 1.55 4.87
C ASP A 6 4.39 0.40 4.73
N SER A 7 4.50 -0.61 5.59
CA SER A 7 3.74 -1.86 5.51
C SER A 7 2.22 -1.69 5.55
N LEU A 8 1.74 -0.56 6.09
CA LEU A 8 0.32 -0.22 6.21
C LEU A 8 -0.15 0.80 5.16
N GLY A 9 0.77 1.32 4.32
CA GLY A 9 0.47 2.38 3.34
C GLY A 9 -0.08 3.65 3.99
N SER A 10 0.38 3.94 5.20
CA SER A 10 -0.17 4.96 6.10
C SER A 10 0.71 6.20 6.22
N MET A 11 1.95 6.13 5.73
CA MET A 11 2.89 7.24 5.82
C MET A 11 2.54 8.34 4.82
N ASP A 12 2.83 9.58 5.20
CA ASP A 12 2.98 10.69 4.26
C ASP A 12 4.46 10.99 3.96
N ALA A 13 4.68 11.96 3.07
CA ALA A 13 6.01 12.40 2.67
C ALA A 13 6.84 12.92 3.86
N VAL A 14 6.22 13.66 4.79
CA VAL A 14 6.91 14.22 5.96
C VAL A 14 7.38 13.12 6.91
N GLN A 15 6.52 12.13 7.17
CA GLN A 15 6.86 10.95 7.96
C GLN A 15 7.94 10.11 7.28
N THR A 16 7.91 10.02 5.95
CA THR A 16 8.95 9.36 5.14
C THR A 16 10.31 10.04 5.35
N SER A 17 10.41 11.35 5.15
CA SER A 17 11.64 12.11 5.38
C SER A 17 12.14 12.01 6.82
N ARG A 18 11.24 12.09 7.80
CA ARG A 18 11.60 11.94 9.21
C ARG A 18 12.19 10.56 9.49
N THR A 19 11.61 9.50 8.94
CA THR A 19 12.09 8.12 9.11
C THR A 19 13.49 7.96 8.53
N ILE A 20 13.70 8.46 7.31
CA ILE A 20 15.02 8.45 6.65
C ILE A 20 16.03 9.23 7.49
N GLY A 21 15.68 10.42 7.98
CA GLY A 21 16.54 11.24 8.84
C GLY A 21 16.96 10.55 10.14
N VAL A 22 16.09 9.72 10.73
CA VAL A 22 16.44 8.89 11.90
C VAL A 22 17.39 7.76 11.50
N LEU A 23 17.06 7.01 10.43
CA LEU A 23 17.91 5.91 9.95
C LEU A 23 19.32 6.40 9.58
N ARG A 24 19.42 7.59 8.98
CA ARG A 24 20.70 8.20 8.58
C ARG A 24 21.62 8.56 9.73
N ARG A 25 21.11 8.69 10.96
CA ARG A 25 21.97 8.93 12.14
C ARG A 25 22.85 7.72 12.46
N GLU A 26 22.33 6.52 12.21
CA GLU A 26 22.98 5.25 12.56
C GLU A 26 23.46 4.46 11.34
N TRP A 27 22.96 4.77 10.15
CA TRP A 27 23.24 4.01 8.92
C TRP A 27 23.80 4.88 7.79
N ASN A 28 25.09 4.68 7.52
CA ASN A 28 25.84 5.38 6.46
C ASN A 28 25.81 4.64 5.10
N GLY A 29 25.29 3.42 5.04
CA GLY A 29 25.20 2.64 3.80
C GLY A 29 24.02 3.05 2.91
N PRO A 30 23.82 2.40 1.74
CA PRO A 30 22.64 2.63 0.92
C PRO A 30 21.36 2.29 1.68
N LEU A 31 20.34 3.12 1.50
CA LEU A 31 18.99 2.88 2.00
C LEU A 31 18.08 2.47 0.84
N GLY A 32 17.07 1.67 1.17
CA GLY A 32 15.96 1.35 0.31
C GLY A 32 14.60 1.61 0.97
N ILE A 33 13.58 1.84 0.15
CA ILE A 33 12.20 2.03 0.60
C ILE A 33 11.24 1.09 -0.12
N HIS A 34 10.28 0.56 0.63
CA HIS A 34 9.14 -0.20 0.11
C HIS A 34 7.83 0.47 0.54
N THR A 35 7.02 0.94 -0.41
CA THR A 35 5.77 1.68 -0.12
C THR A 35 4.53 0.94 -0.62
N HIS A 36 3.51 0.85 0.22
CA HIS A 36 2.17 0.39 -0.16
C HIS A 36 1.24 1.55 -0.53
N ASP A 37 0.27 1.30 -1.42
CA ASP A 37 -0.57 2.32 -2.04
C ASP A 37 -1.96 2.49 -1.38
N ASN A 38 -2.11 2.07 -0.12
CA ASN A 38 -3.38 2.12 0.63
C ASN A 38 -4.06 3.49 0.55
N MET A 39 -3.27 4.56 0.76
CA MET A 39 -3.76 5.93 0.74
C MET A 39 -3.45 6.66 -0.58
N GLY A 40 -3.06 5.95 -1.64
CA GLY A 40 -2.66 6.54 -2.93
C GLY A 40 -1.37 7.35 -2.86
N ARG A 41 -0.48 7.03 -1.90
CA ARG A 41 0.73 7.80 -1.58
C ARG A 41 2.03 7.06 -1.90
N ALA A 42 1.97 5.85 -2.45
CA ALA A 42 3.18 5.04 -2.65
C ALA A 42 4.20 5.75 -3.56
N LEU A 43 3.71 6.32 -4.67
CA LEU A 43 4.54 7.06 -5.62
C LEU A 43 5.18 8.30 -4.97
N VAL A 44 4.39 9.17 -4.34
CA VAL A 44 4.91 10.41 -3.75
C VAL A 44 5.89 10.13 -2.61
N ASN A 45 5.64 9.13 -1.76
CA ASN A 45 6.56 8.76 -0.69
C ASN A 45 7.86 8.18 -1.26
N SER A 46 7.79 7.38 -2.33
CA SER A 46 8.97 6.85 -3.02
C SER A 46 9.84 7.96 -3.62
N LEU A 47 9.21 8.95 -4.25
CA LEU A 47 9.91 10.09 -4.84
C LEU A 47 10.50 11.00 -3.75
N GLN A 48 9.76 11.28 -2.68
CA GLN A 48 10.30 12.00 -1.52
C GLN A 48 11.52 11.30 -0.93
N ALA A 49 11.45 9.97 -0.77
CA ALA A 49 12.59 9.20 -0.27
C ALA A 49 13.83 9.35 -1.18
N MET A 50 13.63 9.40 -2.50
CA MET A 50 14.71 9.66 -3.45
C MET A 50 15.36 11.03 -3.22
N GLU A 51 14.56 12.08 -3.04
CA GLU A 51 15.06 13.43 -2.71
C GLU A 51 15.84 13.45 -1.38
N ASP A 52 15.45 12.61 -0.42
CA ASP A 52 16.14 12.44 0.87
C ASP A 52 17.36 11.50 0.81
N GLY A 53 17.80 11.12 -0.39
CA GLY A 53 19.02 10.32 -0.61
C GLY A 53 18.85 8.81 -0.41
N VAL A 54 17.64 8.28 -0.56
CA VAL A 54 17.39 6.83 -0.72
C VAL A 54 17.70 6.44 -2.17
N SER A 55 18.50 5.39 -2.36
CA SER A 55 18.99 5.00 -3.68
C SER A 55 18.35 3.71 -4.22
N TRP A 56 17.56 3.01 -3.41
CA TRP A 56 16.83 1.80 -3.77
C TRP A 56 15.34 2.01 -3.54
N ILE A 57 14.51 1.85 -4.57
CA ILE A 57 13.07 2.06 -4.49
C ILE A 57 12.40 0.81 -5.04
N ASP A 58 11.54 0.19 -4.23
CA ASP A 58 10.75 -0.95 -4.69
C ASP A 58 9.51 -0.48 -5.46
N GLY A 59 9.19 -1.21 -6.52
CA GLY A 59 7.96 -1.06 -7.28
C GLY A 59 7.51 -2.39 -7.87
N THR A 60 6.24 -2.47 -8.20
CA THR A 60 5.65 -3.62 -8.87
C THR A 60 4.86 -3.17 -10.10
N VAL A 61 4.89 -3.96 -11.17
CA VAL A 61 4.17 -3.65 -12.41
C VAL A 61 2.67 -3.59 -12.13
N ALA A 62 1.99 -2.54 -12.63
CA ALA A 62 0.58 -2.28 -12.36
C ALA A 62 0.24 -2.17 -10.85
N GLY A 63 1.25 -1.94 -10.00
CA GLY A 63 1.10 -1.92 -8.55
C GLY A 63 0.74 -3.27 -7.93
N MET A 64 0.96 -4.38 -8.65
CA MET A 64 0.59 -5.72 -8.20
C MET A 64 1.17 -6.04 -6.82
N GLY A 65 0.29 -6.36 -5.87
CA GLY A 65 0.67 -6.66 -4.50
C GLY A 65 -0.54 -6.94 -3.64
N ARG A 66 -0.30 -7.17 -2.35
CA ARG A 66 -1.37 -7.41 -1.37
C ARG A 66 -2.30 -6.19 -1.29
N GLY A 67 -3.61 -6.46 -1.36
CA GLY A 67 -4.66 -5.46 -1.17
C GLY A 67 -4.58 -4.28 -2.15
N PRO A 68 -4.30 -3.05 -1.67
CA PRO A 68 -4.28 -1.86 -2.52
C PRO A 68 -3.06 -1.78 -3.46
N GLY A 69 -2.07 -2.65 -3.26
CA GLY A 69 -0.87 -2.72 -4.10
C GLY A 69 0.30 -1.91 -3.57
N ASN A 70 1.31 -1.74 -4.44
CA ASN A 70 2.55 -1.01 -4.15
C ASN A 70 2.74 0.16 -5.12
N ALA A 71 3.84 0.88 -4.97
CA ALA A 71 4.27 1.84 -6.00
C ALA A 71 4.35 1.14 -7.37
N LYS A 72 3.75 1.79 -8.37
CA LYS A 72 3.67 1.26 -9.74
C LYS A 72 5.00 1.48 -10.45
N THR A 73 5.64 0.41 -10.93
CA THR A 73 6.94 0.50 -11.60
C THR A 73 6.90 1.45 -12.80
N GLU A 74 5.83 1.39 -13.59
CA GLU A 74 5.64 2.26 -14.75
C GLU A 74 5.60 3.74 -14.38
N HIS A 75 4.97 4.10 -13.27
CA HIS A 75 4.96 5.48 -12.79
C HIS A 75 6.33 5.89 -12.25
N LEU A 76 6.97 5.03 -11.44
CA LEU A 76 8.29 5.30 -10.88
C LEU A 76 9.32 5.57 -11.97
N VAL A 77 9.36 4.74 -13.01
CA VAL A 77 10.35 4.87 -14.09
C VAL A 77 10.12 6.15 -14.89
N ILE A 78 8.87 6.51 -15.19
CA ILE A 78 8.54 7.79 -15.87
C ILE A 78 9.03 8.98 -15.03
N GLU A 79 8.67 9.02 -13.76
CA GLU A 79 9.00 10.09 -12.83
C GLU A 79 10.52 10.21 -12.59
N VAL A 80 11.23 9.09 -12.46
CA VAL A 80 12.68 9.07 -12.28
C VAL A 80 13.41 9.50 -13.55
N ALA A 81 12.96 9.05 -14.72
CA ALA A 81 13.55 9.45 -15.99
C ALA A 81 13.43 10.96 -16.23
N GLU A 82 12.27 11.54 -15.93
CA GLU A 82 12.03 12.99 -16.00
C GLU A 82 12.99 13.77 -15.09
N ARG A 83 13.08 13.39 -13.81
CA ARG A 83 13.97 14.04 -12.83
C ARG A 83 15.45 13.91 -13.17
N ARG A 84 15.85 12.80 -13.79
CA ARG A 84 17.24 12.55 -14.21
C ARG A 84 17.54 13.05 -15.62
N HIS A 85 16.58 13.70 -16.29
CA HIS A 85 16.69 14.12 -17.69
C HIS A 85 17.21 13.01 -18.61
N THR A 86 16.79 11.77 -18.35
CA THR A 86 17.25 10.58 -19.07
C THR A 86 16.18 10.16 -20.08
N PRO A 87 16.51 9.97 -21.36
CA PRO A 87 15.57 9.44 -22.34
C PRO A 87 15.02 8.09 -21.90
N LEU A 88 13.69 7.93 -21.97
CA LEU A 88 13.00 6.70 -21.59
C LEU A 88 12.14 6.21 -22.76
N ASP A 89 12.38 4.97 -23.18
CA ASP A 89 11.41 4.24 -24.00
C ASP A 89 10.44 3.49 -23.07
N VAL A 90 9.25 4.06 -22.88
CA VAL A 90 8.21 3.50 -22.00
C VAL A 90 7.39 2.40 -22.69
N ALA A 91 7.49 2.26 -24.02
CA ALA A 91 6.61 1.37 -24.79
C ALA A 91 6.71 -0.11 -24.40
N PRO A 92 7.90 -0.70 -24.15
CA PRO A 92 8.00 -2.09 -23.70
C PRO A 92 7.31 -2.33 -22.35
N LEU A 93 7.42 -1.35 -21.43
CA LEU A 93 6.82 -1.45 -20.11
C LEU A 93 5.29 -1.33 -20.16
N LEU A 94 4.76 -0.39 -20.94
CA LEU A 94 3.32 -0.30 -21.15
C LEU A 94 2.77 -1.53 -21.87
N SER A 95 3.52 -2.09 -22.83
CA SER A 95 3.13 -3.34 -23.49
C SER A 95 3.05 -4.52 -22.52
N LEU A 96 4.00 -4.62 -21.58
CA LEU A 96 3.96 -5.61 -20.50
C LEU A 96 2.72 -5.43 -19.62
N VAL A 97 2.41 -4.19 -19.22
CA VAL A 97 1.24 -3.85 -18.40
C VAL A 97 -0.05 -4.29 -19.11
N GLU A 98 -0.25 -3.85 -20.36
CA GLU A 98 -1.49 -4.08 -21.09
C GLU A 98 -1.70 -5.55 -21.47
N ARG A 99 -0.63 -6.25 -21.88
CA ARG A 99 -0.74 -7.63 -22.36
C ARG A 99 -0.89 -8.65 -21.23
N TRP A 100 -0.24 -8.42 -20.09
CA TRP A 100 -0.12 -9.43 -19.05
C TRP A 100 -0.73 -8.99 -17.71
N PHE A 101 -0.42 -7.78 -17.24
CA PHE A 101 -0.86 -7.36 -15.91
C PHE A 101 -2.31 -6.87 -15.89
N ARG A 102 -2.80 -6.22 -16.95
CA ARG A 102 -4.20 -5.78 -17.01
C ARG A 102 -5.19 -6.95 -16.96
N PRO A 103 -5.04 -8.04 -17.73
CA PRO A 103 -5.91 -9.21 -17.60
C PRO A 103 -5.87 -9.81 -16.17
N LEU A 104 -4.67 -9.96 -15.61
CA LEU A 104 -4.51 -10.45 -14.24
C LEU A 104 -5.16 -9.50 -13.23
N GLN A 105 -5.10 -8.18 -13.43
CA GLN A 105 -5.72 -7.22 -12.52
C GLN A 105 -7.24 -7.34 -12.53
N LEU A 106 -7.82 -7.59 -13.70
CA LEU A 106 -9.25 -7.85 -13.83
C LEU A 106 -9.67 -9.18 -13.19
N GLU A 107 -8.82 -10.20 -13.26
CA GLU A 107 -9.08 -11.53 -12.67
C GLU A 107 -8.92 -11.53 -11.14
N TYR A 108 -7.86 -10.93 -10.61
CA TYR A 108 -7.49 -11.01 -9.19
C TYR A 108 -7.86 -9.77 -8.37
N GLY A 109 -8.23 -8.66 -9.02
CA GLY A 109 -8.84 -7.50 -8.36
C GLY A 109 -7.95 -6.71 -7.40
N TRP A 110 -6.61 -6.75 -7.54
CA TRP A 110 -5.75 -5.89 -6.71
C TRP A 110 -5.91 -4.41 -7.10
N GLY A 111 -5.75 -3.54 -6.11
CA GLY A 111 -5.88 -2.09 -6.30
C GLY A 111 -6.63 -1.42 -5.15
N THR A 112 -6.50 -0.10 -5.11
CA THR A 112 -7.07 0.72 -4.03
C THR A 112 -8.59 0.87 -4.14
N ASN A 113 -9.24 1.05 -3.01
CA ASN A 113 -10.65 1.41 -2.88
C ASN A 113 -10.86 2.16 -1.55
N ALA A 114 -12.08 2.65 -1.29
CA ALA A 114 -12.39 3.42 -0.09
C ALA A 114 -12.10 2.67 1.22
N TYR A 115 -12.31 1.36 1.27
CA TYR A 115 -12.03 0.54 2.46
C TYR A 115 -10.54 0.40 2.73
N TYR A 116 -9.72 0.20 1.69
CA TYR A 116 -8.26 0.19 1.84
C TYR A 116 -7.73 1.56 2.28
N TYR A 117 -8.31 2.65 1.79
CA TYR A 117 -7.96 3.99 2.24
C TYR A 117 -8.27 4.20 3.73
N LEU A 118 -9.46 3.78 4.17
CA LEU A 118 -9.84 3.82 5.60
C LEU A 118 -8.91 2.96 6.44
N ALA A 119 -8.58 1.75 5.99
CA ALA A 119 -7.64 0.88 6.68
C ALA A 119 -6.27 1.54 6.84
N GLY A 120 -5.73 2.16 5.78
CA GLY A 120 -4.49 2.93 5.85
C GLY A 120 -4.57 4.09 6.85
N LYS A 121 -5.67 4.86 6.83
CA LYS A 121 -5.91 5.96 7.77
C LYS A 121 -6.02 5.51 9.22
N PHE A 122 -6.52 4.30 9.46
CA PHE A 122 -6.69 3.72 10.79
C PHE A 122 -5.50 2.86 11.24
N GLY A 123 -4.48 2.69 10.39
CA GLY A 123 -3.34 1.80 10.68
C GLY A 123 -3.74 0.32 10.77
N ILE A 124 -4.76 -0.09 10.00
CA ILE A 124 -5.28 -1.46 9.98
C ILE A 124 -4.60 -2.24 8.84
N HIS A 125 -4.22 -3.48 9.12
CA HIS A 125 -3.57 -4.37 8.17
C HIS A 125 -4.49 -4.63 6.95
N PRO A 126 -4.01 -4.46 5.70
CA PRO A 126 -4.86 -4.54 4.51
C PRO A 126 -5.50 -5.92 4.29
N THR A 127 -4.91 -6.99 4.83
CA THR A 127 -5.51 -8.33 4.76
C THR A 127 -6.91 -8.39 5.37
N TYR A 128 -7.24 -7.57 6.38
CA TYR A 128 -8.61 -7.53 6.91
C TYR A 128 -9.61 -7.11 5.82
N VAL A 129 -9.32 -6.03 5.11
CA VAL A 129 -10.16 -5.56 3.99
C VAL A 129 -10.18 -6.59 2.87
N GLN A 130 -9.02 -7.16 2.53
CA GLN A 130 -8.95 -8.19 1.49
C GLN A 130 -9.84 -9.40 1.82
N SER A 131 -9.74 -9.94 3.04
CA SER A 131 -10.56 -11.06 3.50
C SER A 131 -12.05 -10.73 3.45
N MET A 132 -12.44 -9.54 3.93
CA MET A 132 -13.85 -9.12 3.92
C MET A 132 -14.39 -8.95 2.50
N LEU A 133 -13.62 -8.37 1.56
CA LEU A 133 -14.07 -8.14 0.19
C LEU A 133 -14.17 -9.42 -0.64
N THR A 134 -13.41 -10.46 -0.29
CA THR A 134 -13.49 -11.78 -0.95
C THR A 134 -14.53 -12.72 -0.34
N ASP A 135 -15.09 -12.35 0.80
CA ASP A 135 -16.02 -13.18 1.55
C ASP A 135 -17.45 -12.66 1.39
N ALA A 136 -18.29 -13.44 0.71
CA ALA A 136 -19.68 -13.08 0.42
C ALA A 136 -20.55 -12.87 1.67
N ARG A 137 -20.07 -13.23 2.86
CA ARG A 137 -20.73 -12.97 4.14
C ARG A 137 -20.69 -11.50 4.56
N PHE A 138 -19.83 -10.66 3.96
CA PHE A 138 -19.72 -9.25 4.31
C PHE A 138 -20.45 -8.36 3.30
N ALA A 139 -21.43 -7.59 3.78
CA ALA A 139 -21.98 -6.42 3.10
C ALA A 139 -21.11 -5.17 3.36
N GLY A 140 -21.33 -4.10 2.58
CA GLY A 140 -20.52 -2.87 2.70
C GLY A 140 -20.59 -2.21 4.08
N GLU A 141 -21.75 -2.21 4.73
CA GLU A 141 -21.91 -1.75 6.12
C GLU A 141 -21.09 -2.57 7.13
N ASP A 142 -21.01 -3.88 6.96
CA ASP A 142 -20.26 -4.79 7.84
C ASP A 142 -18.77 -4.47 7.81
N VAL A 143 -18.23 -4.16 6.64
CA VAL A 143 -16.82 -3.80 6.47
C VAL A 143 -16.47 -2.55 7.27
N LEU A 144 -17.33 -1.52 7.25
CA LEU A 144 -17.10 -0.29 8.01
C LEU A 144 -17.14 -0.54 9.52
N ALA A 145 -18.11 -1.30 10.00
CA ALA A 145 -18.24 -1.63 11.41
C ALA A 145 -17.02 -2.38 11.94
N VAL A 146 -16.53 -3.36 11.17
CA VAL A 146 -15.33 -4.14 11.52
C VAL A 146 -14.07 -3.25 11.51
N LEU A 147 -13.93 -2.35 10.54
CA LEU A 147 -12.82 -1.39 10.53
C LEU A 147 -12.84 -0.47 11.76
N ASP A 148 -14.01 0.01 12.17
CA ASP A 148 -14.16 0.83 13.38
C ASP A 148 -13.85 0.06 14.66
N PHE A 149 -14.21 -1.23 14.72
CA PHE A 149 -13.80 -2.13 15.80
C PHE A 149 -12.27 -2.29 15.85
N LEU A 150 -11.66 -2.69 14.73
CA LEU A 150 -10.21 -2.94 14.62
C LEU A 150 -9.37 -1.69 14.91
N ARG A 151 -9.87 -0.51 14.56
CA ARG A 151 -9.24 0.77 14.92
C ARG A 151 -9.07 0.93 16.43
N ARG A 152 -9.99 0.41 17.23
CA ARG A 152 -10.01 0.54 18.70
C ARG A 152 -9.36 -0.63 19.40
N SER A 153 -9.53 -1.85 18.88
CA SER A 153 -9.05 -3.10 19.49
C SER A 153 -7.63 -3.50 19.07
N GLY A 154 -7.08 -2.87 18.02
CA GLY A 154 -5.72 -3.13 17.53
C GLY A 154 -5.70 -3.96 16.25
N GLY A 155 -5.74 -3.29 15.10
CA GLY A 155 -5.78 -3.91 13.77
C GLY A 155 -4.46 -3.93 13.00
N GLN A 156 -3.32 -3.60 13.62
CA GLN A 156 -2.04 -3.44 12.88
C GLN A 156 -1.49 -4.77 12.33
N ARG A 157 -1.89 -5.90 12.92
CA ARG A 157 -1.55 -7.26 12.47
C ARG A 157 -2.83 -8.03 12.18
N PHE A 158 -2.81 -8.83 11.13
CA PHE A 158 -3.95 -9.67 10.79
C PHE A 158 -4.16 -10.78 11.83
N SER A 159 -5.41 -10.98 12.24
CA SER A 159 -5.87 -12.05 13.11
C SER A 159 -7.27 -12.49 12.64
N ALA A 160 -7.41 -13.76 12.29
CA ALA A 160 -8.71 -14.33 11.90
C ALA A 160 -9.73 -14.25 13.05
N GLU A 161 -9.27 -14.42 14.29
CA GLU A 161 -10.10 -14.30 15.49
C GLU A 161 -10.63 -12.87 15.67
N ALA A 162 -9.77 -11.86 15.48
CA ALA A 162 -10.18 -10.46 15.57
C ALA A 162 -11.17 -10.08 14.46
N LEU A 163 -11.02 -10.65 13.27
CA LEU A 163 -11.96 -10.46 12.16
C LEU A 163 -13.33 -11.05 12.48
N GLU A 164 -13.40 -12.30 12.95
CA GLU A 164 -14.67 -12.93 13.32
C GLU A 164 -15.34 -12.23 14.52
N THR A 165 -14.55 -11.81 15.52
CA THR A 165 -15.07 -11.02 16.66
C THR A 165 -15.68 -9.68 16.19
N GLY A 166 -15.00 -8.99 15.29
CA GLY A 166 -15.51 -7.74 14.72
C GLY A 166 -16.82 -7.92 13.97
N ARG A 167 -16.98 -9.06 13.28
CA ARG A 167 -18.23 -9.43 12.58
C ARG A 167 -19.37 -9.71 13.57
N SER A 168 -19.14 -10.55 14.58
CA SER A 168 -20.16 -10.89 15.59
C SER A 168 -20.61 -9.68 16.42
N PHE A 169 -19.71 -8.72 16.69
CA PHE A 169 -20.06 -7.50 17.40
C PHE A 169 -21.06 -6.61 16.62
N TYR A 170 -21.08 -6.73 15.28
CA TYR A 170 -22.07 -6.05 14.45
C TYR A 170 -23.41 -6.80 14.42
N ASP A 171 -23.39 -8.13 14.28
CA ASP A 171 -24.60 -8.96 14.28
C ASP A 171 -25.45 -8.79 15.56
N GLU A 172 -24.83 -8.41 16.68
CA GLU A 172 -25.51 -8.16 17.97
C GLU A 172 -26.10 -6.74 18.11
N LYS A 173 -25.82 -5.81 17.19
CA LYS A 173 -26.40 -4.46 17.20
C LYS A 173 -27.54 -4.38 16.18
N PRO A 174 -28.81 -4.24 16.60
CA PRO A 174 -29.89 -4.06 15.66
C PRO A 174 -29.76 -2.71 14.94
N SER A 175 -30.10 -2.73 13.64
CA SER A 175 -30.28 -1.59 12.74
C SER A 175 -31.20 -0.51 13.30
#